data_AF-A0A8J8G131-F1
#
_entry.id   AF-A0A8J8G131-F1
#
_cell.length_a   1.000
_cell.length_b   1.000
_cell.length_c   1.000
_cell.angle_alpha   90.00
_cell.angle_beta   90.00
_cell.angle_gamma   90.00
#
_symmetry.space_group_name_H-M   'P 1'
#
loop_
_entity.id
_entity.type
_entity.pdbx_description
1 polymer ?
#
loop_
_entity_poly.entity_id
_entity_poly.type
_entity_poly.pdbx_seq_one_letter_code
_entity_poly.pdbx_strand_id
1 'polypeptide(L)'
;MAKIAIKSKVKKVKRKFPVEIVAPEFLNSKKIGSSMVTDLNKLVGKTTKLSMMYITGSVKNQNVRLTFKITEVASGLAKTQLSNYQQIPYYLGRHIKTTTNLVEDSFVVTSKDGLNVRIKPFIVTKQAASGLVKSVIRNQTKKIIAEELANKTYDQFMNEVIGGKIQVGFRNTLKAILPLKAFEFKKITLE
;
A
#
# COMPACT_ATOMS: atom_id res chain seq x y z
N MET A 1 -0.70 11.59 -65.05
CA MET A 1 -0.58 10.97 -63.72
C MET A 1 -0.67 12.06 -62.65
N ALA A 2 -1.77 12.10 -61.87
CA ALA A 2 -1.97 13.13 -60.85
C ALA A 2 -1.19 12.78 -59.57
N LYS A 3 -0.29 13.67 -59.14
CA LYS A 3 0.39 13.55 -57.84
C LYS A 3 -0.64 13.82 -56.73
N ILE A 4 -1.06 12.78 -56.03
CA ILE A 4 -1.85 12.89 -54.80
C ILE A 4 -0.97 13.57 -53.75
N ALA A 5 -1.25 14.84 -53.46
CA ALA A 5 -0.60 15.57 -52.39
C ALA A 5 -1.02 14.96 -51.04
N ILE A 6 -0.15 14.14 -50.46
CA ILE A 6 -0.29 13.67 -49.09
C ILE A 6 -0.09 14.90 -48.19
N LYS A 7 -1.18 15.58 -47.81
CA LYS A 7 -1.14 16.61 -46.77
C LYS A 7 -0.69 15.93 -45.48
N SER A 8 0.58 16.09 -45.13
CA SER A 8 1.08 15.66 -43.83
C SER A 8 0.29 16.45 -42.76
N LYS A 9 -0.46 15.73 -41.93
CA LYS A 9 -1.12 16.33 -40.76
C LYS A 9 -0.02 16.87 -39.84
N VAL A 10 0.26 18.18 -39.91
CA VAL A 10 1.12 18.86 -38.95
C VAL A 10 0.51 18.65 -37.57
N LYS A 11 1.16 17.81 -36.76
CA LYS A 11 0.71 17.46 -35.42
C LYS A 11 0.83 18.72 -34.56
N LYS A 12 -0.27 19.43 -34.29
CA LYS A 12 -0.30 20.56 -33.35
C LYS A 12 0.24 20.06 -32.00
N VAL A 13 1.48 20.41 -31.68
CA VAL A 13 2.13 20.04 -30.42
C VAL A 13 1.45 20.85 -29.32
N LYS A 14 0.56 20.21 -28.58
CA LYS A 14 -0.10 20.84 -27.43
C LYS A 14 0.95 21.07 -26.33
N ARG A 15 0.97 22.28 -25.76
CA ARG A 15 1.86 22.63 -24.64
C ARG A 15 1.60 21.68 -23.46
N LYS A 16 2.67 21.22 -22.81
CA LYS A 16 2.62 20.36 -21.63
C LYS A 16 3.02 21.19 -20.42
N PHE A 17 2.28 21.04 -19.33
CA PHE A 17 2.57 21.66 -18.05
C PHE A 17 3.20 20.61 -17.12
N PRO A 18 4.30 20.96 -16.41
CA PRO A 18 4.82 20.11 -15.35
C PRO A 18 3.89 20.18 -14.14
N VAL A 19 3.50 19.01 -13.62
CA VAL A 19 2.73 18.87 -12.38
C VAL A 19 3.52 18.00 -11.43
N GLU A 20 3.70 18.47 -10.19
CA GLU A 20 4.42 17.72 -9.17
C GLU A 20 3.46 16.83 -8.38
N ILE A 21 3.81 15.56 -8.21
CA ILE A 21 3.00 14.61 -7.45
C ILE A 21 3.53 14.57 -6.03
N VAL A 22 2.66 14.92 -5.09
CA VAL A 22 2.98 15.08 -3.68
C VAL A 22 2.32 13.97 -2.86
N ALA A 23 3.05 13.42 -1.89
CA ALA A 23 2.53 12.42 -0.96
C ALA A 23 1.44 13.02 -0.04
N PRO A 24 0.59 12.20 0.56
CA PRO A 24 -0.35 12.62 1.60
C PRO A 24 0.35 13.35 2.76
N GLU A 25 -0.41 14.16 3.50
CA GLU A 25 0.10 14.98 4.61
C GLU A 25 0.75 14.14 5.72
N PHE A 26 0.19 12.98 6.04
CA PHE A 26 0.76 12.07 7.03
C PHE A 26 2.14 11.49 6.63
N LEU A 27 2.56 11.65 5.37
CA LEU A 27 3.88 11.28 4.85
C LEU A 27 4.76 12.50 4.57
N ASN A 28 4.53 13.61 5.30
CA ASN A 28 5.28 14.86 5.22
C ASN A 28 5.25 15.51 3.83
N SER A 29 4.19 15.29 3.06
CA SER A 29 4.00 15.91 1.73
C SER A 29 5.24 15.82 0.83
N LYS A 30 5.93 14.68 0.86
CA LYS A 30 7.16 14.49 0.10
C LYS A 30 6.87 14.44 -1.40
N LYS A 31 7.76 15.03 -2.20
CA LYS A 31 7.72 14.93 -3.67
C LYS A 31 7.98 13.48 -4.10
N ILE A 32 6.99 12.86 -4.75
CA ILE A 32 7.05 11.49 -5.28
C ILE A 32 7.62 11.50 -6.71
N GLY A 33 7.24 12.49 -7.50
CA GLY A 33 7.66 12.61 -8.90
C GLY A 33 7.03 13.80 -9.60
N SER A 34 7.23 13.89 -10.91
CA SER A 34 6.61 14.90 -11.77
C SER A 34 5.97 14.24 -13.00
N SER A 35 4.91 14.84 -13.51
CA SER A 35 4.24 14.42 -14.73
C SER A 35 4.06 15.60 -15.67
N MET A 36 4.33 15.39 -16.95
CA MET A 36 4.09 16.37 -18.00
C MET A 36 2.72 16.12 -18.61
N VAL A 37 1.76 17.01 -18.36
CA VAL A 37 0.35 16.82 -18.75
C VAL A 37 -0.12 17.96 -19.62
N THR A 38 -0.94 17.64 -20.63
CA THR A 38 -1.59 18.67 -21.47
C THR A 38 -2.82 19.27 -20.78
N ASP A 39 -3.63 18.43 -20.13
CA ASP A 39 -4.85 18.83 -19.42
C ASP A 39 -4.81 18.28 -17.99
N LEU A 40 -4.98 19.13 -16.97
CA LEU A 40 -4.87 18.73 -15.55
C LEU A 40 -5.87 17.63 -15.16
N ASN A 41 -7.09 17.67 -15.71
CA ASN A 41 -8.15 16.68 -15.43
C ASN A 41 -7.75 15.25 -15.81
N LYS A 42 -6.84 15.07 -16.78
CA LYS A 42 -6.35 13.73 -17.19
C LYS A 42 -5.38 13.11 -16.18
N LEU A 43 -4.94 13.86 -15.18
CA LEU A 43 -4.03 13.38 -14.15
C LEU A 43 -4.80 12.79 -12.96
N VAL A 44 -6.00 13.29 -12.69
CA VAL A 44 -6.89 12.76 -11.64
C VAL A 44 -7.23 11.30 -11.92
N GLY A 45 -7.19 10.46 -10.88
CA GLY A 45 -7.46 9.03 -10.97
C GLY A 45 -6.27 8.17 -11.42
N LYS A 46 -5.17 8.77 -11.92
CA LYS A 46 -3.95 8.01 -12.21
C LYS A 46 -3.25 7.57 -10.94
N THR A 47 -2.54 6.44 -11.04
CA THR A 47 -1.79 5.86 -9.94
C THR A 47 -0.30 5.89 -10.18
N THR A 48 0.47 6.24 -9.16
CA THR A 48 1.94 6.23 -9.17
C THR A 48 2.44 5.23 -8.14
N LYS A 49 3.40 4.39 -8.52
CA LYS A 49 4.02 3.41 -7.62
C LYS A 49 5.39 3.92 -7.18
N LEU A 50 5.68 3.81 -5.90
CA LEU A 50 6.96 4.19 -5.32
C LEU A 50 7.41 3.16 -4.28
N SER A 51 8.72 2.97 -4.13
CA SER A 51 9.25 2.24 -2.97
C SER A 51 9.13 3.09 -1.71
N MET A 52 8.76 2.48 -0.59
CA MET A 52 8.67 3.13 0.72
C MET A 52 10.01 3.76 1.15
N MET A 53 11.13 3.19 0.70
CA MET A 53 12.48 3.70 0.98
C MET A 53 12.62 5.19 0.59
N TYR A 54 12.01 5.62 -0.52
CA TYR A 54 12.08 7.01 -0.95
C TYR A 54 11.30 7.96 -0.03
N ILE A 55 10.35 7.46 0.74
CA ILE A 55 9.55 8.27 1.66
C ILE A 55 10.27 8.37 3.00
N THR A 56 10.54 7.22 3.62
CA THR A 56 11.11 7.15 4.96
C THR A 56 12.62 7.38 5.01
N GLY A 57 13.33 7.27 3.87
CA GLY A 57 14.79 7.38 3.81
C GLY A 57 15.54 6.18 4.38
N SER A 58 14.85 5.10 4.76
CA SER A 58 15.47 3.89 5.34
C SER A 58 15.52 2.74 4.35
N VAL A 59 16.71 2.14 4.20
CA VAL A 59 16.95 0.98 3.33
C VAL A 59 16.13 -0.26 3.75
N LYS A 60 15.78 -0.38 5.04
CA LYS A 60 14.96 -1.49 5.56
C LYS A 60 13.61 -1.59 4.85
N ASN A 61 13.07 -0.45 4.42
CA ASN A 61 11.73 -0.36 3.82
C ASN A 61 11.74 -0.54 2.30
N GLN A 62 12.89 -0.86 1.68
CA GLN A 62 12.99 -1.05 0.23
C GLN A 62 12.02 -2.12 -0.31
N ASN A 63 11.71 -3.13 0.52
CA ASN A 63 10.86 -4.26 0.16
C ASN A 63 9.35 -3.96 0.19
N VAL A 64 8.97 -2.70 0.40
CA VAL A 64 7.58 -2.26 0.41
C VAL A 64 7.34 -1.31 -0.77
N ARG A 65 6.28 -1.58 -1.53
CA ARG A 65 5.78 -0.75 -2.63
C ARG A 65 4.48 -0.08 -2.20
N LEU A 66 4.44 1.23 -2.36
CA LEU A 66 3.24 2.02 -2.19
C LEU A 66 2.67 2.43 -3.53
N THR A 67 1.34 2.50 -3.60
CA THR A 67 0.61 3.02 -4.75
C THR A 67 -0.21 4.20 -4.32
N PHE A 68 0.08 5.35 -4.90
CA PHE A 68 -0.61 6.61 -4.67
C PHE A 68 -1.60 6.86 -5.79
N LYS A 69 -2.86 7.17 -5.46
CA LYS A 69 -3.89 7.58 -6.41
C LYS A 69 -4.02 9.10 -6.34
N ILE A 70 -3.97 9.76 -7.49
CA ILE A 70 -4.12 11.21 -7.58
C ILE A 70 -5.60 11.57 -7.42
N THR A 71 -5.93 12.36 -6.41
CA THR A 71 -7.31 12.77 -6.09
C THR A 71 -7.61 14.16 -6.64
N GLU A 72 -6.69 15.11 -6.45
CA GLU A 72 -6.88 16.51 -6.80
C GLU A 72 -5.59 17.09 -7.39
N VAL A 73 -5.73 18.05 -8.31
CA VAL A 73 -4.62 18.84 -8.83
C VAL A 73 -4.93 20.32 -8.60
N ALA A 74 -4.17 20.96 -7.72
CA ALA A 74 -4.32 22.37 -7.36
C ALA A 74 -2.97 23.09 -7.52
N SER A 75 -2.97 24.25 -8.19
CA SER A 75 -1.79 25.12 -8.30
C SER A 75 -0.51 24.43 -8.79
N GLY A 76 -0.62 23.47 -9.72
CA GLY A 76 0.53 22.71 -10.23
C GLY A 76 1.02 21.57 -9.32
N LEU A 77 0.35 21.34 -8.19
CA LEU A 77 0.57 20.22 -7.27
C LEU A 77 -0.57 19.21 -7.38
N ALA A 78 -0.22 17.95 -7.55
CA ALA A 78 -1.15 16.83 -7.50
C ALA A 78 -1.14 16.21 -6.11
N LYS A 79 -2.24 16.39 -5.37
CA LYS A 79 -2.49 15.72 -4.10
C LYS A 79 -2.80 14.25 -4.36
N THR A 80 -2.28 13.39 -3.50
CA THR A 80 -2.48 11.95 -3.61
C THR A 80 -3.06 11.36 -2.35
N GLN A 81 -3.75 10.24 -2.51
CA GLN A 81 -4.20 9.37 -1.44
C GLN A 81 -3.46 8.03 -1.56
N LEU A 82 -3.10 7.44 -0.42
CA LEU A 82 -2.51 6.11 -0.41
C LEU A 82 -3.58 5.07 -0.72
N SER A 83 -3.46 4.41 -1.87
CA SER A 83 -4.46 3.44 -2.35
C SER A 83 -4.09 2.00 -2.05
N ASN A 84 -2.79 1.68 -2.08
CA ASN A 84 -2.34 0.30 -1.89
C ASN A 84 -0.94 0.27 -1.27
N TYR A 85 -0.80 -0.56 -0.24
CA TYR A 85 0.46 -0.96 0.38
C TYR A 85 0.70 -2.43 0.03
N GLN A 86 1.87 -2.74 -0.51
CA GLN A 86 2.22 -4.09 -0.91
C GLN A 86 3.65 -4.41 -0.57
N GLN A 87 3.86 -5.52 0.12
CA GLN A 87 5.20 -6.06 0.35
C GLN A 87 5.62 -6.92 -0.83
N ILE A 88 6.90 -6.86 -1.20
CA ILE A 88 7.44 -7.63 -2.32
C ILE A 88 7.35 -9.12 -1.97
N PRO A 89 6.74 -9.97 -2.82
CA PRO A 89 6.57 -11.40 -2.52
C PRO A 89 7.87 -12.14 -2.22
N TYR A 90 8.96 -11.78 -2.91
CA TYR A 90 10.29 -12.33 -2.66
C TYR A 90 10.77 -12.11 -1.22
N TYR A 91 10.50 -10.94 -0.64
CA TYR A 91 10.84 -10.66 0.76
C TYR A 91 10.01 -11.54 1.71
N LEU A 92 8.70 -11.63 1.48
CA LEU A 92 7.80 -12.46 2.29
C LEU A 92 8.22 -13.95 2.25
N GLY A 93 8.61 -14.43 1.06
CA GLY A 93 9.07 -15.80 0.85
C GLY A 93 10.28 -16.19 1.71
N ARG A 94 11.13 -15.24 2.12
CA ARG A 94 12.29 -15.51 2.99
C ARG A 94 11.89 -16.01 4.38
N HIS A 95 10.70 -15.64 4.84
CA HIS A 95 10.21 -16.11 6.14
C HIS A 95 9.73 -17.56 6.10
N ILE A 96 9.23 -18.01 4.94
CA ILE A 96 8.68 -19.35 4.74
C ILE A 96 9.81 -20.37 4.71
N LYS A 97 9.69 -21.40 5.56
CA LYS A 97 10.59 -22.57 5.62
C LYS A 97 9.76 -23.84 5.76
N THR A 98 10.34 -24.99 5.43
CA THR A 98 9.68 -26.31 5.49
C THR A 98 9.09 -26.63 6.86
N THR A 99 9.74 -26.19 7.94
CA THR A 99 9.31 -26.44 9.33
C THR A 99 8.25 -25.48 9.85
N THR A 100 7.92 -24.45 9.06
CA THR A 100 6.98 -23.39 9.45
C THR A 100 5.67 -23.54 8.71
N ASN A 101 4.60 -22.97 9.26
CA ASN A 101 3.34 -22.84 8.55
C ASN A 101 3.03 -21.38 8.25
N LEU A 102 2.51 -21.18 7.05
CA LEU A 102 1.97 -19.91 6.60
C LEU A 102 0.48 -19.84 6.95
N VAL A 103 0.08 -18.77 7.63
CA VAL A 103 -1.31 -18.44 7.90
C VAL A 103 -1.61 -17.11 7.22
N GLU A 104 -2.40 -17.18 6.15
CA GLU A 104 -2.93 -16.02 5.43
C GLU A 104 -4.44 -15.93 5.62
N ASP A 105 -4.96 -14.71 5.46
CA ASP A 105 -6.38 -14.42 5.36
C ASP A 105 -6.57 -13.20 4.43
N SER A 106 -7.81 -12.93 4.04
CA SER A 106 -8.18 -11.76 3.26
C SER A 106 -9.60 -11.32 3.60
N PHE A 107 -9.72 -10.23 4.34
CA PHE A 107 -11.01 -9.69 4.76
C PHE A 107 -11.07 -8.17 4.55
N VAL A 108 -12.28 -7.64 4.53
CA VAL A 108 -12.57 -6.20 4.43
C VAL A 108 -12.96 -5.70 5.81
N VAL A 109 -12.44 -4.54 6.18
CA VAL A 109 -12.76 -3.83 7.42
C VAL A 109 -13.04 -2.38 7.08
N THR A 110 -14.03 -1.80 7.75
CA THR A 110 -14.35 -0.38 7.63
C THR A 110 -13.55 0.41 8.67
N SER A 111 -12.85 1.46 8.24
CA SER A 111 -12.15 2.36 9.15
C SER A 111 -13.13 3.30 9.87
N LYS A 112 -12.65 4.02 10.88
CA LYS A 112 -13.42 5.08 11.55
C LYS A 112 -14.01 6.12 10.60
N ASP A 113 -13.32 6.40 9.50
CA ASP A 113 -13.74 7.39 8.49
C ASP A 113 -14.76 6.82 7.48
N GLY A 114 -15.22 5.57 7.67
CA GLY A 114 -16.16 4.90 6.76
C GLY A 114 -15.52 4.34 5.49
N LEU A 115 -14.18 4.28 5.41
CA LEU A 115 -13.48 3.74 4.25
C LEU A 115 -13.36 2.22 4.36
N ASN A 116 -13.66 1.51 3.27
CA ASN A 116 -13.50 0.06 3.21
C ASN A 116 -12.07 -0.30 2.82
N VAL A 117 -11.41 -1.07 3.68
CA VAL A 117 -10.01 -1.47 3.52
C VAL A 117 -9.91 -2.99 3.48
N ARG A 118 -9.38 -3.52 2.40
CA ARG A 118 -9.05 -4.93 2.25
C ARG A 118 -7.66 -5.22 2.79
N ILE A 119 -7.57 -6.13 3.75
CA ILE A 119 -6.32 -6.45 4.46
C ILE A 119 -5.98 -7.91 4.25
N LYS A 120 -4.72 -8.15 3.88
CA LYS A 120 -4.13 -9.48 3.74
C LYS A 120 -2.97 -9.62 4.72
N PRO A 121 -3.21 -10.13 5.95
CA PRO A 121 -2.14 -10.43 6.88
C PRO A 121 -1.27 -11.60 6.37
N PHE A 122 0.00 -11.57 6.74
CA PHE A 122 0.98 -12.61 6.47
C PHE A 122 1.63 -13.03 7.78
N ILE A 123 1.27 -14.22 8.25
CA ILE A 123 1.71 -14.74 9.54
C ILE A 123 2.50 -16.01 9.31
N VAL A 124 3.72 -16.07 9.83
CA VAL A 124 4.57 -17.25 9.75
C VAL A 124 4.84 -17.76 11.16
N THR A 125 4.47 -19.01 11.41
CA THR A 125 4.71 -19.67 12.69
C THR A 125 6.17 -20.08 12.83
N LYS A 126 6.69 -20.22 14.05
CA LYS A 126 8.04 -20.78 14.26
C LYS A 126 8.10 -22.30 14.10
N GLN A 127 6.97 -22.97 14.33
CA GLN A 127 6.83 -24.43 14.34
C GLN A 127 5.57 -24.85 13.61
N ALA A 128 5.47 -26.14 13.30
CA ALA A 128 4.25 -26.73 12.75
C ALA A 128 3.06 -26.49 13.70
N ALA A 129 1.92 -26.15 13.12
CA ALA A 129 0.69 -25.84 13.82
C ALA A 129 -0.47 -26.66 13.24
N SER A 130 -1.29 -27.22 14.12
CA SER A 130 -2.49 -27.95 13.74
C SER A 130 -3.50 -27.04 13.03
N GLY A 131 -4.43 -27.63 12.28
CA GLY A 131 -5.48 -26.89 11.57
C GLY A 131 -6.31 -25.99 12.48
N LEU A 132 -6.62 -26.48 13.69
CA LEU A 132 -7.38 -25.74 14.70
C LEU A 132 -6.61 -24.50 15.19
N VAL A 133 -5.34 -24.65 15.57
CA VAL A 133 -4.51 -23.52 16.03
C VAL A 133 -4.38 -22.45 14.95
N LYS A 134 -4.19 -22.86 13.69
CA LYS A 134 -4.15 -21.92 12.55
C LYS A 134 -5.46 -21.14 12.43
N SER A 135 -6.61 -21.79 12.64
CA SER A 135 -7.93 -21.14 12.57
C SER A 135 -8.15 -20.16 13.72
N VAL A 136 -7.72 -20.51 14.93
CA VAL A 136 -7.75 -19.60 16.09
C VAL A 136 -6.90 -18.35 15.83
N ILE A 137 -5.69 -18.50 15.30
CA ILE A 137 -4.81 -17.37 14.96
C ILE A 137 -5.46 -16.45 13.91
N ARG A 138 -6.10 -17.02 12.88
CA ARG A 138 -6.81 -16.21 11.85
C ARG A 138 -7.92 -15.37 12.49
N ASN A 139 -8.79 -16.00 13.28
CA ASN A 139 -9.92 -15.33 13.92
C ASN A 139 -9.46 -14.23 14.88
N GLN A 140 -8.44 -14.52 15.68
CA GLN A 140 -7.89 -13.53 16.62
C GLN A 140 -7.23 -12.35 15.87
N THR A 141 -6.49 -12.63 14.80
CA THR A 141 -5.89 -11.59 13.96
C THR A 141 -6.96 -10.69 13.35
N LYS A 142 -8.03 -11.28 12.81
CA LYS A 142 -9.15 -10.53 12.23
C LYS A 142 -9.81 -9.63 13.26
N LYS A 143 -10.05 -10.14 14.47
CA LYS A 143 -10.63 -9.37 15.57
C LYS A 143 -9.77 -8.16 15.95
N ILE A 144 -8.48 -8.37 16.20
CA ILE A 144 -7.56 -7.30 16.59
C ILE A 144 -7.45 -6.22 15.50
N ILE A 145 -7.34 -6.62 14.23
CA ILE A 145 -7.26 -5.67 13.12
C ILE A 145 -8.57 -4.87 12.99
N ALA A 146 -9.71 -5.53 13.16
CA ALA A 146 -11.01 -4.87 13.11
C ALA A 146 -11.19 -3.84 14.24
N GLU A 147 -10.78 -4.18 15.46
CA GLU A 147 -10.81 -3.27 16.61
C GLU A 147 -9.89 -2.05 16.40
N GLU A 148 -8.68 -2.25 15.90
CA GLU A 148 -7.73 -1.14 15.63
C GLU A 148 -8.24 -0.17 14.56
N LEU A 149 -8.84 -0.69 13.48
CA LEU A 149 -9.38 0.15 12.41
C LEU A 149 -10.68 0.85 12.77
N ALA A 150 -11.48 0.27 13.66
CA ALA A 150 -12.67 0.95 14.20
C ALA A 150 -12.27 2.18 15.05
N ASN A 151 -11.12 2.13 15.71
CA ASN A 151 -10.65 3.20 16.59
C ASN A 151 -9.86 4.31 15.87
N LYS A 152 -9.22 4.01 14.73
CA LYS A 152 -8.29 4.90 14.04
C LYS A 152 -8.76 5.29 12.64
N THR A 153 -8.32 6.46 12.19
CA THR A 153 -8.51 6.89 10.80
C THR A 153 -7.60 6.07 9.87
N TYR A 154 -7.93 6.01 8.58
CA TYR A 154 -7.12 5.24 7.62
C TYR A 154 -5.67 5.74 7.58
N ASP A 155 -5.48 7.06 7.56
CA ASP A 155 -4.16 7.69 7.50
C ASP A 155 -3.33 7.43 8.76
N GLN A 156 -3.96 7.46 9.94
CA GLN A 156 -3.31 7.10 11.21
C GLN A 156 -2.88 5.63 11.21
N PHE A 157 -3.77 4.73 10.80
CA PHE A 157 -3.46 3.31 10.69
C PHE A 157 -2.28 3.07 9.73
N MET A 158 -2.32 3.68 8.55
CA MET A 158 -1.24 3.55 7.57
C MET A 158 0.09 4.11 8.07
N ASN A 159 0.08 5.22 8.81
CA ASN A 159 1.30 5.77 9.42
C ASN A 159 1.92 4.77 10.42
N GLU A 160 1.10 4.12 11.26
CA GLU A 160 1.58 3.11 12.20
C GLU A 160 2.10 1.84 11.52
N VAL A 161 1.44 1.41 10.44
CA VAL A 161 1.90 0.29 9.58
C VAL A 161 3.27 0.60 8.99
N ILE A 162 3.48 1.83 8.52
CA ILE A 162 4.76 2.27 7.95
C ILE A 162 5.84 2.36 9.02
N GLY A 163 5.46 2.78 10.23
CA GLY A 163 6.33 2.81 11.40
C GLY A 163 6.70 1.44 11.96
N GLY A 164 6.02 0.36 11.55
CA GLY A 164 6.29 -1.01 12.02
C GLY A 164 5.77 -1.33 13.43
N LYS A 165 5.19 -0.34 14.14
CA LYS A 165 4.78 -0.48 15.54
C LYS A 165 3.63 -1.47 15.69
N ILE A 166 2.67 -1.40 14.78
CA ILE A 166 1.45 -2.23 14.82
C ILE A 166 1.78 -3.71 14.56
N GLN A 167 2.74 -4.00 13.68
CA GLN A 167 3.21 -5.36 13.40
C GLN A 167 3.87 -5.98 14.63
N VAL A 168 4.70 -5.21 15.35
CA VAL A 168 5.34 -5.65 16.59
C VAL A 168 4.29 -5.90 17.68
N GLY A 169 3.31 -4.99 17.82
CA GLY A 169 2.20 -5.15 18.76
C GLY A 169 1.41 -6.43 18.51
N PHE A 170 0.96 -6.65 17.27
CA PHE A 170 0.19 -7.84 16.90
C PHE A 170 0.98 -9.14 17.06
N ARG A 171 2.27 -9.11 16.73
CA ARG A 171 3.16 -10.26 16.97
C ARG A 171 3.22 -10.62 18.45
N ASN A 172 3.31 -9.64 19.34
CA ASN A 172 3.39 -9.87 20.79
C ASN A 172 2.08 -10.44 21.34
N THR A 173 0.94 -9.91 20.89
CA THR A 173 -0.39 -10.42 21.27
C THR A 173 -0.60 -11.86 20.80
N LEU A 174 -0.28 -12.15 19.54
CA LEU A 174 -0.48 -13.49 18.95
C LEU A 174 0.54 -14.53 19.46
N LYS A 175 1.69 -14.08 19.97
CA LYS A 175 2.71 -14.96 20.57
C LYS A 175 2.16 -15.76 21.75
N ALA A 176 1.13 -15.26 22.45
CA ALA A 176 0.47 -15.95 23.55
C ALA A 176 -0.21 -17.26 23.10
N ILE A 177 -0.67 -17.33 21.85
CA ILE A 177 -1.30 -18.54 21.27
C ILE A 177 -0.22 -19.47 20.74
N LEU A 178 0.68 -18.94 19.91
CA LEU A 178 1.75 -19.71 19.26
C LEU A 178 2.95 -18.81 18.97
N PRO A 179 4.18 -19.29 19.17
CA PRO A 179 5.38 -18.54 18.80
C PRO A 179 5.41 -18.21 17.30
N LEU A 180 5.43 -16.91 16.99
CA LEU A 180 5.50 -16.41 15.62
C LEU A 180 6.91 -16.02 15.20
N LYS A 181 7.26 -16.41 13.97
CA LYS A 181 8.51 -16.03 13.32
C LYS A 181 8.42 -14.62 12.78
N ALA A 182 7.34 -14.32 12.05
CA ALA A 182 7.06 -13.02 11.46
C ALA A 182 5.56 -12.76 11.41
N PHE A 183 5.20 -11.49 11.59
CA PHE A 183 3.87 -10.95 11.33
C PHE A 183 4.05 -9.71 10.46
N GLU A 184 3.48 -9.73 9.26
CA GLU A 184 3.61 -8.68 8.27
C GLU A 184 2.27 -8.47 7.56
N PHE A 185 2.11 -7.33 6.88
CA PHE A 185 0.99 -7.14 5.96
C PHE A 185 1.44 -7.42 4.54
N LYS A 186 0.89 -8.47 3.91
CA LYS A 186 1.19 -8.79 2.50
C LYS A 186 0.68 -7.70 1.58
N LYS A 187 -0.57 -7.28 1.80
CA LYS A 187 -1.24 -6.25 1.00
C LYS A 187 -2.32 -5.56 1.83
N ILE A 188 -2.40 -4.24 1.72
CA ILE A 188 -3.51 -3.44 2.22
C ILE A 188 -4.00 -2.61 1.04
N THR A 189 -5.28 -2.72 0.70
CA THR A 189 -5.87 -2.03 -0.46
C THR A 189 -7.10 -1.27 0.01
N LEU A 190 -7.14 0.01 -0.34
CA LEU A 190 -8.34 0.83 -0.23
C LEU A 190 -9.30 0.45 -1.36
N GLU A 191 -10.54 0.09 -1.02
CA GLU A 191 -11.59 -0.23 -2.01
C GLU A 191 -12.26 1.03 -2.57
#